data_AF-A0A941VIM0-F1
#
_entry.id   AF-A0A941VIM0-F1
#
_cell.length_a   1.000
_cell.length_b   1.000
_cell.length_c   1.000
_cell.angle_alpha   90.00
_cell.angle_beta   90.00
_cell.angle_gamma   90.00
#
_symmetry.space_group_name_H-M   'P 1'
#
loop_
_entity.id
_entity.type
_entity.pdbx_description
1 polymer ?
#
loop_
_entity_poly.entity_id
_entity_poly.type
_entity_poly.pdbx_seq_one_letter_code
_entity_poly.pdbx_strand_id
1 'polypeptide(L)' 'MQTSTRNTVLLNRSRTAVWHPCTQMKHHETLPIVPIARAQGCWLYDCDGRRYLDAVSSWWVNLFGHAEPR' A
#
# COMPACT_ATOMS: atom_id res chain seq x y z
N MET A 1 -3.97 -25.36 -0.02
CA MET A 1 -2.84 -24.78 0.74
C MET A 1 -2.63 -23.38 0.20
N GLN A 2 -2.92 -22.34 0.99
CA GLN A 2 -2.85 -20.96 0.53
C GLN A 2 -1.38 -20.49 0.60
N THR A 3 -0.75 -20.37 -0.56
CA THR A 3 0.65 -19.91 -0.67
C THR A 3 0.75 -18.50 -0.07
N SER A 4 1.63 -18.31 0.90
CA SER A 4 1.83 -17.01 1.55
C SER A 4 2.36 -16.01 0.52
N THR A 5 1.59 -14.95 0.22
CA THR A 5 1.99 -13.97 -0.79
C THR A 5 2.98 -12.97 -0.20
N ARG A 6 3.73 -12.27 -1.06
CA ARG A 6 4.70 -11.26 -0.60
C ARG A 6 4.01 -10.14 0.18
N ASN A 7 2.73 -9.89 -0.11
CA ASN A 7 1.87 -8.98 0.66
C ASN A 7 1.69 -9.46 2.11
N THR A 8 1.37 -10.73 2.35
CA THR A 8 1.18 -11.28 3.71
C THR A 8 2.43 -11.13 4.58
N VAL A 9 3.61 -11.37 4.01
CA VAL A 9 4.89 -11.21 4.71
C VAL A 9 5.11 -9.76 5.15
N LEU A 10 4.90 -8.80 4.25
CA LEU A 10 5.05 -7.38 4.58
C LEU A 10 4.02 -6.91 5.61
N LEU A 11 2.79 -7.40 5.53
CA LEU A 11 1.73 -7.07 6.49
C LEU A 11 2.07 -7.55 7.90
N ASN A 12 2.52 -8.80 8.04
CA ASN A 12 2.92 -9.33 9.33
C ASN A 12 4.09 -8.55 9.93
N ARG A 13 5.12 -8.26 9.13
CA ARG A 13 6.27 -7.45 9.56
C ARG A 13 5.86 -6.03 9.96
N SER A 14 4.94 -5.43 9.20
CA SER A 14 4.45 -4.08 9.49
C SER A 14 3.65 -4.03 10.78
N ARG A 15 2.74 -5.00 11.01
CA ARG A 15 1.97 -5.09 12.26
C ARG A 15 2.84 -5.20 13.52
N THR A 16 3.98 -5.87 13.43
CA THR A 16 4.88 -6.06 14.60
C THR A 16 5.78 -4.86 14.88
N ALA A 17 6.02 -4.00 13.91
CA ALA A 17 7.13 -3.03 13.97
C ALA A 17 6.75 -1.59 13.59
N VAL A 18 5.56 -1.35 13.04
CA VAL A 18 5.17 -0.03 12.53
C VAL A 18 3.84 0.38 13.13
N TRP A 19 3.83 1.54 13.78
CA TRP A 19 2.61 2.27 14.08
C TRP A 19 2.24 3.15 12.88
N HIS A 20 1.03 2.99 12.34
CA HIS A 20 0.59 3.71 11.14
C HIS A 20 -0.18 4.98 11.53
N PRO A 21 0.28 6.17 11.13
CA PRO A 21 -0.47 7.40 11.39
C PRO A 21 -1.80 7.37 10.61
N CYS A 22 -2.78 8.10 11.14
CA CYS A 22 -4.11 8.24 10.54
C CYS A 22 -4.82 6.90 10.28
N THR A 23 -4.42 5.83 10.97
CA THR A 23 -5.00 4.48 10.87
C THR A 23 -5.45 4.03 12.25
N GLN A 24 -6.67 3.52 12.38
CA GLN A 24 -7.11 2.88 13.61
C GLN A 24 -6.42 1.51 13.76
N MET A 25 -5.38 1.44 14.58
CA MET A 25 -4.55 0.25 14.75
C MET A 25 -5.36 -0.99 15.16
N LYS A 26 -6.45 -0.85 15.92
CA LYS A 26 -7.31 -1.99 16.27
C LYS A 26 -8.06 -2.57 15.07
N HIS A 27 -8.50 -1.70 14.14
CA HIS A 27 -9.14 -2.15 12.90
C HIS A 27 -8.16 -2.86 11.97
N HIS A 28 -6.87 -2.58 12.12
CA HIS A 28 -5.85 -3.18 11.27
C HIS A 28 -5.70 -4.70 11.43
N GLU A 29 -6.22 -5.28 12.51
CA GLU A 29 -6.28 -6.73 12.72
C GLU A 29 -7.22 -7.41 11.72
N THR A 30 -8.33 -6.76 11.34
CA THR A 30 -9.37 -7.29 10.45
C THR A 30 -9.40 -6.62 9.08
N LEU A 31 -8.91 -5.39 8.97
CA LEU A 31 -8.79 -4.60 7.75
C LEU A 31 -7.31 -4.25 7.51
N PRO A 32 -6.55 -5.15 6.87
CA PRO A 32 -5.13 -4.90 6.62
C PRO A 32 -4.94 -3.73 5.65
N ILE A 33 -3.87 -2.95 5.83
CA ILE A 33 -3.39 -2.03 4.79
C ILE A 33 -3.07 -2.80 3.51
N VAL A 34 -2.93 -2.07 2.42
CA VAL A 34 -2.40 -2.59 1.16
C VAL A 34 -0.90 -2.26 1.08
N PRO A 35 0.00 -3.26 1.06
CA PRO A 35 1.42 -3.01 0.80
C PRO A 35 1.61 -2.55 -0.65
N ILE A 36 2.18 -1.37 -0.86
CA ILE A 36 2.45 -0.84 -2.21
C ILE A 36 3.92 -1.10 -2.56
N ALA A 37 4.15 -1.77 -3.68
CA ALA A 37 5.48 -2.16 -4.16
C ALA A 37 6.05 -1.19 -5.20
N ARG A 38 5.17 -0.61 -6.04
CA ARG A 38 5.53 0.40 -7.04
C ARG A 38 4.31 1.25 -7.40
N ALA A 39 4.54 2.37 -8.07
CA ALA A 39 3.49 3.23 -8.59
C ALA A 39 3.92 3.88 -9.92
N GLN A 40 2.96 4.20 -10.78
CA GLN A 40 3.19 4.90 -12.06
C GLN A 40 1.93 5.68 -12.48
N GLY A 41 2.09 6.96 -12.80
CA GLY A 41 0.96 7.84 -13.10
C GLY A 41 -0.02 7.89 -11.92
N CYS A 42 -1.31 7.63 -12.17
CA CYS A 42 -2.34 7.55 -11.11
C CYS A 42 -2.51 6.15 -10.50
N TRP A 43 -1.66 5.17 -10.82
CA TRP A 43 -1.82 3.79 -10.38
C TRP A 43 -0.79 3.38 -9.33
N LEU A 44 -1.26 2.72 -8.26
CA LEU A 44 -0.46 2.01 -7.27
C LEU A 44 -0.53 0.51 -7.54
N TYR A 45 0.55 -0.22 -7.26
CA TYR A 45 0.62 -1.67 -7.46
C TYR A 45 1.10 -2.35 -6.19
N ASP A 46 0.40 -3.40 -5.76
CA ASP A 46 0.88 -4.24 -4.66
C ASP A 46 1.95 -5.25 -5.12
N CYS A 47 2.45 -6.07 -4.18
CA CYS A 47 3.49 -7.05 -4.50
C CYS A 47 3.02 -8.22 -5.37
N ASP A 48 1.70 -8.42 -5.50
CA ASP A 48 1.11 -9.47 -6.33
C ASP A 48 0.68 -8.91 -7.71
N GLY A 49 0.95 -7.63 -7.98
CA GLY A 49 0.70 -6.96 -9.26
C GLY A 49 -0.70 -6.39 -9.42
N ARG A 50 -1.56 -6.47 -8.39
CA ARG A 50 -2.88 -5.85 -8.44
C ARG A 50 -2.74 -4.33 -8.38
N ARG A 51 -3.52 -3.64 -9.20
CA ARG A 51 -3.50 -2.17 -9.33
C ARG A 51 -4.65 -1.51 -8.59
N TYR A 52 -4.37 -0.34 -8.03
CA TYR A 52 -5.30 0.50 -7.30
C TYR A 52 -5.20 1.93 -7.84
N LEU A 53 -6.33 2.61 -8.03
CA LEU A 53 -6.35 4.01 -8.44
C LEU A 53 -6.01 4.89 -7.24
N ASP A 54 -4.99 5.73 -7.37
CA ASP A 54 -4.70 6.80 -6.42
C ASP A 54 -5.64 7.99 -6.68
N ALA A 55 -6.83 7.93 -6.06
CA ALA A 55 -7.88 8.93 -6.25
C ALA A 55 -7.69 10.19 -5.38
N VAL A 56 -6.63 10.27 -4.57
CA VAL A 56 -6.38 11.36 -3.61
C VAL A 56 -5.03 12.04 -3.84
N SER A 57 -4.34 11.72 -4.94
CA SER A 57 -2.97 12.19 -5.20
C SER A 57 -2.03 11.88 -4.03
N SER A 58 -2.18 10.68 -3.47
CA SER A 58 -1.55 10.21 -2.24
C SER A 58 -1.93 11.09 -1.05
N TRP A 59 -1.00 11.84 -0.50
CA TRP A 59 -1.30 12.80 0.58
C TRP A 59 -1.59 14.18 -0.01
N TRP A 60 -2.35 14.24 -1.10
CA TRP A 60 -2.65 15.47 -1.85
C TRP A 60 -1.42 16.16 -2.47
N VAL A 61 -0.27 15.48 -2.45
CA VAL A 61 1.02 16.05 -2.85
C VAL A 61 1.43 15.68 -4.27
N ASN A 62 0.82 14.65 -4.86
CA ASN A 62 1.29 14.09 -6.13
C ASN A 62 0.43 14.53 -7.33
N LEU A 63 0.71 15.72 -7.87
CA LEU A 63 -0.06 16.30 -8.97
C LEU A 63 0.30 15.71 -10.34
N PHE A 64 1.58 15.46 -10.58
CA PHE A 64 2.07 14.99 -11.88
C PHE A 64 2.02 13.46 -12.03
N GLY A 65 1.73 12.76 -10.93
CA GLY A 65 1.64 11.30 -10.92
C GLY A 65 2.94 10.66 -10.45
N HIS A 66 2.83 9.39 -10.04
CA HIS A 66 3.95 8.63 -9.52
C HIS A 66 4.97 8.34 -10.62
N ALA A 67 6.25 8.48 -10.29
CA ALA A 67 7.38 8.22 -11.19
C ALA A 67 7.34 9.03 -12.51
N GLU A 68 6.98 10.31 -12.45
CA GLU A 68 7.11 11.22 -13.59
C GLU A 68 8.59 11.34 -14.02
N PRO A 69 8.94 11.05 -15.28
CA PRO A 69 10.33 10.97 -15.73
C PRO A 69 11.00 12.33 -16.03
N ARG A 70 10.27 13.44 -15.95
CA ARG A 70 10.74 14.78 -16.35
C ARG A 70 11.14 15.65 -15.16
#